data_AF-A0A8T6WWU9-F1
#
_entry.id   AF-A0A8T6WWU9-F1
#
_cell.length_a   1.000
_cell.length_b   1.000
_cell.length_c   1.000
_cell.angle_alpha   90.00
_cell.angle_beta   90.00
_cell.angle_gamma   90.00
#
_symmetry.space_group_name_H-M   'P 1'
#
loop_
_entity.id
_entity.type
_entity.pdbx_description
1 polymer ?
#
loop_
_entity_poly.entity_id
_entity_poly.type
_entity_poly.pdbx_seq_one_letter_code
_entity_poly.pdbx_strand_id
1 'polypeptide(L)'
;MALTLYQKFLYRETLCTHRRESREARSKCKQPYGFGTCDLEICPVVQEHFANVIFDPEGIKLVIKEPREDRIGGAWKEEILDIKVGEENNKEEVLETVQERTQSITDRNQEVLIQRIHDIYRRYEFLEKRDNLPAILGGKREEAVFEEEEVFKEEEELFAEEREELFGEESERESEEDQDEKTEAEES
;
A
#
# COMPACT_ATOMS: atom_id res chain seq x y z
N MET A 1 11.62 6.63 -10.72
CA MET A 1 13.09 6.87 -10.68
C MET A 1 13.87 5.57 -10.87
N ALA A 2 15.07 5.62 -11.47
CA ALA A 2 15.97 4.47 -11.54
C ALA A 2 16.77 4.36 -10.23
N LEU A 3 16.59 3.28 -9.48
CA LEU A 3 17.35 3.03 -8.25
C LEU A 3 18.85 2.78 -8.55
N THR A 4 19.72 3.32 -7.72
CA THR A 4 21.16 2.98 -7.71
C THR A 4 21.39 1.52 -7.30
N LEU A 5 22.52 0.92 -7.70
CA LEU A 5 22.86 -0.46 -7.33
C LEU A 5 22.87 -0.69 -5.81
N TYR A 6 23.34 0.30 -5.05
CA TYR A 6 23.36 0.24 -3.58
C TYR A 6 21.95 0.27 -2.98
N GLN A 7 21.05 1.13 -3.48
CA GLN A 7 19.65 1.12 -3.05
C GLN A 7 18.94 -0.18 -3.41
N LYS A 8 19.20 -0.72 -4.60
CA LYS A 8 18.69 -2.05 -5.00
C LYS A 8 19.16 -3.14 -4.05
N PHE A 9 20.42 -3.09 -3.61
CA PHE A 9 20.98 -4.02 -2.64
C PHE A 9 20.29 -3.91 -1.27
N LEU A 10 20.12 -2.68 -0.73
CA LEU A 10 19.46 -2.46 0.56
C LEU A 10 18.01 -2.99 0.61
N TYR A 11 17.22 -2.71 -0.43
CA TYR A 11 15.85 -3.23 -0.51
C TYR A 11 15.79 -4.74 -0.75
N ARG A 12 16.87 -5.34 -1.27
CA ARG A 12 16.96 -6.78 -1.58
C ARG A 12 17.55 -7.60 -0.45
N GLU A 13 18.39 -7.08 0.42
CA GLU A 13 19.11 -7.95 1.37
C GLU A 13 18.74 -7.74 2.84
N THR A 14 18.37 -6.53 3.30
CA THR A 14 18.51 -6.24 4.73
C THR A 14 17.32 -5.64 5.48
N LEU A 15 16.35 -4.92 4.86
CA LEU A 15 15.45 -4.06 5.66
C LEU A 15 13.95 -4.05 5.31
N CYS A 16 13.49 -4.78 4.29
CA CYS A 16 12.07 -4.73 3.92
C CYS A 16 11.21 -5.57 4.87
N THR A 17 10.40 -4.93 5.72
CA THR A 17 9.47 -5.55 6.68
C THR A 17 8.42 -6.45 6.01
N HIS A 18 8.08 -6.16 4.76
CA HIS A 18 7.09 -6.92 4.00
C HIS A 18 7.67 -8.14 3.28
N ARG A 19 9.00 -8.27 3.17
CA ARG A 19 9.62 -9.39 2.48
C ARG A 19 9.59 -10.64 3.36
N ARG A 20 9.16 -11.75 2.76
CA ARG A 20 9.25 -13.09 3.35
C ARG A 20 10.04 -13.98 2.41
N GLU A 21 11.07 -14.62 2.96
CA GLU A 21 11.73 -15.71 2.25
C GLU A 21 10.76 -16.88 2.14
N SER A 22 10.57 -17.36 0.92
CA SER A 22 9.78 -18.56 0.67
C SER A 22 10.71 -19.75 0.50
N ARG A 23 10.21 -20.95 0.79
CA ARG A 23 10.96 -22.21 0.57
C ARG A 23 11.29 -22.44 -0.91
N GLU A 24 10.45 -21.91 -1.79
CA GLU A 24 10.71 -21.82 -3.22
C GLU A 24 11.54 -20.55 -3.43
N ALA A 25 12.57 -20.58 -4.30
CA ALA A 25 13.58 -19.53 -4.48
C ALA A 25 13.08 -18.12 -4.95
N ARG A 26 11.79 -17.83 -4.74
CA ARG A 26 11.13 -16.53 -4.99
C ARG A 26 10.76 -15.92 -3.64
N SER A 27 11.21 -14.70 -3.38
CA SER A 27 10.78 -13.90 -2.23
C SER A 27 9.32 -13.45 -2.40
N LYS A 28 8.50 -13.66 -1.37
CA LYS A 28 7.10 -13.20 -1.32
C LYS A 28 7.04 -11.83 -0.66
N CYS A 29 6.12 -10.98 -1.12
CA CYS A 29 5.84 -9.69 -0.50
C CYS A 29 4.48 -9.76 0.22
N LYS A 30 4.42 -9.27 1.47
CA LYS A 30 3.19 -9.15 2.27
C LYS A 30 2.61 -7.73 2.28
N GLN A 31 3.12 -6.83 1.44
CA GLN A 31 2.57 -5.48 1.38
C GLN A 31 1.13 -5.56 0.81
N PRO A 32 0.11 -4.95 1.46
CA PRO A 32 -1.31 -5.10 1.09
C PRO A 32 -1.64 -4.75 -0.37
N TYR A 33 -1.06 -3.68 -0.89
CA TYR A 33 -1.24 -3.17 -2.25
C TYR A 33 -0.28 -3.79 -3.28
N GLY A 34 0.63 -4.69 -2.87
CA GLY A 34 1.65 -5.27 -3.74
C GLY A 34 1.13 -6.48 -4.54
N PHE A 35 1.88 -6.89 -5.56
CA PHE A 35 1.54 -8.06 -6.37
C PHE A 35 1.79 -9.42 -5.68
N GLY A 36 2.15 -9.43 -4.39
CA GLY A 36 2.51 -10.64 -3.63
C GLY A 36 3.91 -11.18 -3.95
N THR A 37 4.63 -10.57 -4.89
CA THR A 37 6.01 -10.87 -5.27
C THR A 37 6.94 -9.76 -4.82
N CYS A 38 8.13 -10.11 -4.35
CA CYS A 38 9.14 -9.14 -3.93
C CYS A 38 10.05 -8.79 -5.12
N ASP A 39 9.60 -7.87 -5.96
CA ASP A 39 10.33 -7.33 -7.11
C ASP A 39 10.30 -5.79 -7.05
N LEU A 40 11.47 -5.16 -7.15
CA LEU A 40 11.63 -3.71 -6.96
C LEU A 40 10.96 -2.90 -8.08
N GLU A 41 10.82 -3.46 -9.27
CA GLU A 41 10.20 -2.77 -10.42
C GLU A 41 8.67 -2.65 -10.27
N ILE A 42 8.08 -3.50 -9.42
CA ILE A 42 6.65 -3.54 -9.10
C ILE A 42 6.41 -3.46 -7.59
N CYS A 43 7.35 -2.86 -6.84
CA CYS A 43 7.23 -2.69 -5.40
C CYS A 43 6.57 -1.34 -5.07
N PRO A 44 5.43 -1.32 -4.38
CA PRO A 44 4.74 -0.07 -4.02
C PRO A 44 5.52 0.84 -3.07
N VAL A 45 6.47 0.29 -2.31
CA VAL A 45 7.33 1.09 -1.41
C VAL A 45 8.38 1.86 -2.22
N VAL A 46 8.93 1.23 -3.26
CA VAL A 46 10.02 1.78 -4.06
C VAL A 46 9.51 2.71 -5.15
N GLN A 47 8.37 2.36 -5.75
CA GLN A 47 7.81 3.10 -6.87
C GLN A 47 7.01 4.30 -6.33
N GLU A 48 7.29 5.49 -6.85
CA GLU A 48 6.53 6.71 -6.53
C GLU A 48 5.16 6.70 -7.18
N HIS A 49 5.12 6.31 -8.45
CA HIS A 49 3.90 6.01 -9.19
C HIS A 49 3.73 4.50 -9.27
N PHE A 50 2.63 4.00 -8.75
CA PHE A 50 2.36 2.57 -8.67
C PHE A 50 0.87 2.31 -8.85
N ALA A 51 0.50 1.23 -9.50
CA ALA A 51 -0.89 0.78 -9.50
C ALA A 51 -0.99 -0.74 -9.34
N ASN A 52 -2.09 -1.20 -8.76
CA ASN A 52 -2.43 -2.61 -8.68
C ASN A 52 -3.94 -2.79 -8.61
N VAL A 53 -4.40 -4.02 -8.84
CA VAL A 53 -5.78 -4.42 -8.59
C VAL A 53 -5.83 -5.33 -7.36
N ILE A 54 -6.61 -4.91 -6.37
CA ILE A 54 -6.83 -5.63 -5.12
C ILE A 54 -8.27 -6.13 -5.01
N PHE A 55 -8.46 -7.14 -4.17
CA PHE A 55 -9.78 -7.66 -3.82
C PHE A 55 -10.13 -7.16 -2.44
N ASP A 56 -11.28 -6.50 -2.33
CA ASP A 56 -11.84 -5.97 -1.11
C ASP A 56 -13.26 -6.54 -0.92
N PRO A 57 -13.86 -6.54 0.28
CA PRO A 57 -15.24 -7.01 0.47
C PRO A 57 -16.26 -6.27 -0.41
N GLU A 58 -15.98 -5.00 -0.73
CA GLU A 58 -16.81 -4.15 -1.60
C GLU A 58 -16.69 -4.50 -3.08
N GLY A 59 -15.61 -5.15 -3.50
CA GLY A 59 -15.38 -5.43 -4.91
C GLY A 59 -13.90 -5.52 -5.29
N ILE A 60 -13.67 -5.46 -6.59
CA ILE A 60 -12.32 -5.40 -7.17
C ILE A 60 -11.96 -3.92 -7.34
N LYS A 61 -10.90 -3.46 -6.67
CA LYS A 61 -10.47 -2.05 -6.68
C LYS A 61 -9.15 -1.89 -7.42
N LEU A 62 -9.06 -0.86 -8.26
CA LEU A 62 -7.81 -0.31 -8.77
C LEU A 62 -7.26 0.65 -7.71
N VAL A 63 -6.08 0.34 -7.19
CA VAL A 63 -5.35 1.23 -6.29
C VAL A 63 -4.24 1.91 -7.06
N ILE A 64 -4.14 3.24 -6.95
CA ILE A 64 -3.15 4.07 -7.63
C ILE A 64 -2.42 4.90 -6.58
N LYS A 65 -1.10 4.82 -6.58
CA LYS A 65 -0.20 5.64 -5.79
C LYS A 65 0.34 6.77 -6.64
N GLU A 66 0.20 7.98 -6.15
CA GLU A 66 0.80 9.18 -6.74
C GLU A 66 1.71 9.88 -5.72
N PRO A 67 2.82 10.50 -6.15
CA PRO A 67 3.64 11.30 -5.27
C PRO A 67 2.88 12.55 -4.81
N ARG A 68 3.09 12.97 -3.56
CA ARG A 68 2.67 14.29 -3.07
C ARG A 68 3.81 14.97 -2.34
N GLU A 69 3.81 16.30 -2.37
CA GLU A 69 4.84 17.12 -1.71
C GLU A 69 4.77 17.06 -0.18
N ASP A 70 3.59 16.76 0.37
CA ASP A 70 3.33 16.70 1.82
C ASP A 70 3.62 15.32 2.45
N ARG A 71 3.76 14.25 1.64
CA ARG A 71 3.91 12.88 2.15
C ARG A 71 4.92 12.05 1.36
N ILE A 72 5.94 11.53 2.06
CA ILE A 72 6.94 10.61 1.52
C ILE A 72 6.29 9.33 0.96
N GLY A 73 5.18 8.88 1.58
CA GLY A 73 4.41 7.73 1.15
C GLY A 73 3.54 7.95 -0.09
N GLY A 74 3.42 9.19 -0.58
CA GLY A 74 2.46 9.57 -1.61
C GLY A 74 1.01 9.54 -1.12
N ALA A 75 0.08 9.71 -2.05
CA ALA A 75 -1.35 9.52 -1.83
C ALA A 75 -1.85 8.30 -2.60
N TRP A 76 -2.77 7.58 -1.97
CA TRP A 76 -3.45 6.45 -2.56
C TRP A 76 -4.83 6.89 -3.04
N LYS A 77 -5.17 6.55 -4.27
CA LYS A 77 -6.51 6.68 -4.84
C LYS A 77 -7.03 5.28 -5.08
N GLU A 78 -8.29 5.05 -4.74
CA GLU A 78 -8.96 3.78 -4.97
C GLU A 78 -10.16 3.99 -5.88
N GLU A 79 -10.27 3.18 -6.93
CA GLU A 79 -11.38 3.20 -7.87
C GLU A 79 -11.95 1.79 -8.02
N ILE A 80 -13.25 1.62 -7.84
CA ILE A 80 -13.91 0.32 -8.01
C ILE A 80 -13.95 -0.02 -9.50
N LEU A 81 -13.47 -1.21 -9.86
CA LEU A 81 -13.55 -1.75 -11.21
C LEU A 81 -14.83 -2.58 -11.37
N ASP A 82 -15.69 -2.15 -12.29
CA ASP A 82 -16.93 -2.86 -12.63
C ASP A 82 -16.64 -4.04 -13.58
N ILE A 83 -16.14 -5.14 -13.01
CA ILE A 83 -15.80 -6.37 -13.75
C ILE A 83 -17.05 -7.24 -13.88
N LYS A 84 -17.63 -7.26 -15.08
CA LYS A 84 -18.82 -8.06 -15.42
C LYS A 84 -18.44 -9.15 -16.40
N VAL A 85 -18.28 -10.36 -15.86
CA VAL A 85 -18.00 -11.55 -16.67
C VAL A 85 -19.28 -11.98 -17.37
N GLY A 86 -19.23 -12.09 -18.70
CA GLY A 86 -20.38 -12.43 -19.56
C GLY A 86 -20.89 -11.27 -20.42
N GLU A 87 -20.48 -10.03 -20.14
CA GLU A 87 -20.75 -8.89 -21.02
C GLU A 87 -19.70 -8.79 -22.13
N GLU A 88 -20.18 -8.64 -23.38
CA GLU A 88 -19.32 -8.45 -24.55
C GLU A 88 -18.65 -7.06 -24.42
N ASN A 89 -17.30 -7.03 -24.51
CA ASN A 89 -16.44 -5.84 -24.41
C ASN A 89 -16.13 -5.27 -23.01
N ASN A 90 -16.77 -5.71 -21.92
CA ASN A 90 -16.48 -5.19 -20.57
C ASN A 90 -14.98 -5.31 -20.19
N LYS A 91 -14.32 -6.39 -20.61
CA LYS A 91 -12.88 -6.56 -20.43
C LYS A 91 -12.04 -5.47 -21.09
N GLU A 92 -12.41 -5.07 -22.30
CA GLU A 92 -11.69 -4.06 -23.07
C GLU A 92 -11.92 -2.68 -22.46
N GLU A 93 -13.16 -2.37 -22.07
CA GLU A 93 -13.51 -1.14 -21.35
C GLU A 93 -12.75 -0.98 -20.03
N VAL A 94 -12.64 -2.05 -19.23
CA VAL A 94 -11.87 -2.04 -17.98
C VAL A 94 -10.38 -1.84 -18.26
N LEU A 95 -9.84 -2.47 -19.30
CA LEU A 95 -8.42 -2.31 -19.67
C LEU A 95 -8.12 -0.88 -20.15
N GLU A 96 -9.00 -0.30 -20.96
CA GLU A 96 -8.89 1.09 -21.41
C GLU A 96 -8.96 2.05 -20.22
N THR A 97 -9.95 1.88 -19.34
CA THR A 97 -10.08 2.68 -18.11
C THR A 97 -8.82 2.61 -17.25
N VAL A 98 -8.27 1.41 -17.05
CA VAL A 98 -7.04 1.24 -16.27
C VAL A 98 -5.86 1.92 -16.98
N GLN A 99 -5.70 1.75 -18.30
CA GLN A 99 -4.62 2.39 -19.05
C GLN A 99 -4.69 3.92 -19.02
N GLU A 100 -5.88 4.49 -19.10
CA GLU A 100 -6.08 5.94 -18.99
C GLU A 100 -5.70 6.47 -17.61
N ARG A 101 -6.04 5.74 -16.55
CA ARG A 101 -5.78 6.14 -15.17
C ARG A 101 -4.34 5.93 -14.73
N THR A 102 -3.63 4.97 -15.33
CA THR A 102 -2.29 4.57 -14.90
C THR A 102 -1.15 5.02 -15.82
N GLN A 103 -1.35 6.05 -16.65
CA GLN A 103 -0.33 6.53 -17.60
C GLN A 103 1.02 6.93 -16.97
N SER A 104 1.03 7.24 -15.67
CA SER A 104 2.21 7.70 -14.93
C SER A 104 3.06 6.57 -14.35
N ILE A 105 2.61 5.31 -14.41
CA ILE A 105 3.35 4.17 -13.86
C ILE A 105 4.42 3.67 -14.83
N THR A 106 5.34 2.83 -14.34
CA THR A 106 6.39 2.24 -15.16
C THR A 106 5.84 1.17 -16.13
N ASP A 107 6.47 1.01 -17.29
CA ASP A 107 6.08 -0.01 -18.29
C ASP A 107 5.98 -1.42 -17.66
N ARG A 108 6.94 -1.76 -16.79
CA ARG A 108 6.95 -3.05 -16.09
C ARG A 108 5.74 -3.23 -15.19
N ASN A 109 5.33 -2.18 -14.49
CA ASN A 109 4.14 -2.21 -13.65
C ASN A 109 2.88 -2.35 -14.51
N GLN A 110 2.80 -1.59 -15.61
CA GLN A 110 1.70 -1.66 -16.56
C GLN A 110 1.51 -3.06 -17.16
N GLU A 111 2.59 -3.72 -17.58
CA GLU A 111 2.56 -5.10 -18.10
C GLU A 111 1.96 -6.08 -17.08
N VAL A 112 2.45 -6.01 -15.84
CA VAL A 112 2.02 -6.93 -14.77
C VAL A 112 0.57 -6.64 -14.36
N LEU A 113 0.16 -5.37 -14.35
CA LEU A 113 -1.20 -4.93 -14.07
C LEU A 113 -2.19 -5.47 -15.13
N ILE A 114 -1.87 -5.33 -16.41
CA ILE A 114 -2.69 -5.85 -17.51
C ILE A 114 -2.79 -7.38 -17.42
N GLN A 115 -1.67 -8.06 -17.17
CA GLN A 115 -1.67 -9.51 -17.00
C GLN A 115 -2.53 -9.95 -15.81
N ARG A 116 -2.47 -9.22 -14.69
CA ARG A 116 -3.31 -9.44 -13.50
C ARG A 116 -4.79 -9.35 -13.88
N ILE A 117 -5.21 -8.33 -14.62
CA ILE A 117 -6.59 -8.16 -15.08
C ILE A 117 -7.01 -9.34 -15.97
N HIS A 118 -6.16 -9.74 -16.93
CA HIS A 118 -6.43 -10.91 -17.76
C HIS A 118 -6.61 -12.20 -16.93
N ASP A 119 -5.81 -12.40 -15.90
CA ASP A 119 -5.90 -13.56 -15.01
C ASP A 119 -7.18 -13.52 -14.16
N ILE A 120 -7.62 -12.33 -13.75
CA ILE A 120 -8.92 -12.12 -13.09
C ILE A 120 -10.04 -12.61 -14.01
N TYR A 121 -10.18 -12.06 -15.21
CA TYR A 121 -11.23 -12.48 -16.16
C TYR A 121 -11.20 -13.99 -16.41
N ARG A 122 -10.02 -14.56 -16.69
CA ARG A 122 -9.88 -16.01 -16.91
C ARG A 122 -10.34 -16.84 -15.71
N ARG A 123 -10.03 -16.40 -14.50
CA ARG A 123 -10.43 -17.08 -13.27
C ARG A 123 -11.94 -17.01 -13.07
N TYR A 124 -12.55 -15.86 -13.32
CA TYR A 124 -13.99 -15.70 -13.17
C TYR A 124 -14.78 -16.45 -14.25
N GLU A 125 -14.35 -16.43 -15.51
CA GLU A 125 -14.92 -17.27 -16.58
C GLU A 125 -14.88 -18.77 -16.22
N PHE A 126 -13.80 -19.20 -15.54
CA PHE A 126 -13.67 -20.57 -15.08
C PHE A 126 -14.61 -20.89 -13.91
N LEU A 127 -14.84 -19.94 -13.00
CA LEU A 127 -15.70 -20.10 -11.83
C LEU A 127 -17.19 -20.07 -12.21
N GLU A 128 -17.58 -19.23 -13.17
CA GLU A 128 -18.93 -19.18 -13.74
C GLU A 128 -19.32 -20.54 -14.34
N LYS A 129 -18.43 -21.15 -15.12
CA LYS A 129 -18.63 -22.50 -15.69
C LYS A 129 -18.80 -23.62 -14.66
N ARG A 130 -18.50 -23.35 -13.38
CA ARG A 130 -18.54 -24.32 -12.28
C ARG A 130 -19.56 -23.95 -11.20
N ASP A 131 -20.44 -22.96 -11.45
CA ASP A 131 -21.41 -22.43 -10.50
C ASP A 131 -20.79 -22.03 -9.14
N ASN A 132 -19.54 -21.57 -9.14
CA ASN A 132 -18.79 -21.20 -7.93
C ASN A 132 -18.33 -19.74 -7.99
N LEU A 133 -19.26 -18.83 -8.26
CA LEU A 133 -18.97 -17.40 -8.33
C LEU A 133 -18.63 -16.83 -6.94
N PRO A 134 -17.54 -16.06 -6.79
CA PRO A 134 -17.24 -15.35 -5.57
C PRO A 134 -18.34 -14.32 -5.26
N ALA A 135 -18.73 -14.21 -3.98
CA ALA A 135 -19.73 -13.24 -3.50
C ALA A 135 -19.35 -11.76 -3.79
N ILE A 136 -18.08 -11.50 -4.09
CA ILE A 136 -17.49 -10.18 -4.38
C ILE A 136 -18.14 -9.48 -5.59
N LEU A 137 -18.78 -10.22 -6.50
CA LEU A 137 -19.49 -9.64 -7.67
C LEU A 137 -20.98 -9.32 -7.40
N GLY A 138 -21.55 -9.76 -6.27
CA GLY A 138 -23.00 -9.78 -6.05
C GLY A 138 -23.56 -8.71 -5.11
N GLY A 139 -22.72 -7.81 -4.59
CA GLY A 139 -23.15 -6.78 -3.63
C GLY A 139 -23.84 -5.62 -4.33
N LYS A 140 -25.12 -5.37 -4.02
CA LYS A 140 -25.79 -4.11 -4.36
C LYS A 140 -24.98 -2.94 -3.80
N ARG A 141 -24.67 -1.96 -4.66
CA ARG A 141 -24.19 -0.62 -4.30
C ARG A 141 -25.04 -0.04 -3.18
N GLU A 142 -24.53 -0.08 -1.96
CA GLU A 142 -24.74 1.02 -1.03
C GLU A 142 -23.49 1.89 -1.18
N GLU A 143 -23.69 3.16 -1.53
CA GLU A 143 -22.63 4.15 -1.58
C GLU A 143 -22.02 4.26 -0.17
N ALA A 144 -20.97 3.49 0.08
CA ALA A 144 -20.07 3.76 1.20
C ALA A 144 -19.32 5.04 0.84
N VAL A 145 -19.88 6.17 1.22
CA VAL A 145 -19.12 7.39 1.45
C VAL A 145 -18.16 7.03 2.58
N PHE A 146 -16.95 6.58 2.24
CA PHE A 146 -15.90 6.36 3.23
C PHE A 146 -15.50 7.75 3.75
N GLU A 147 -15.85 8.02 5.00
CA GLU A 147 -15.36 9.18 5.74
C GLU A 147 -13.84 9.08 5.84
N GLU A 148 -13.12 9.72 4.91
CA GLU A 148 -11.66 9.97 5.01
C GLU A 148 -11.28 10.68 6.32
N GLU A 149 -12.25 11.16 7.09
CA GLU A 149 -12.09 11.93 8.32
C GLU A 149 -11.87 11.06 9.58
N GLU A 150 -12.31 9.79 9.62
CA GLU A 150 -12.14 8.94 10.81
C GLU A 150 -10.79 8.23 10.85
N VAL A 151 -10.28 7.75 9.72
CA VAL A 151 -8.95 7.10 9.66
C VAL A 151 -7.83 8.11 9.92
N PHE A 152 -8.04 9.39 9.57
CA PHE A 152 -7.06 10.45 9.81
C PHE A 152 -6.92 10.83 11.28
N LYS A 153 -8.01 10.75 12.06
CA LYS A 153 -7.98 11.04 13.50
C LYS A 153 -7.26 9.97 14.30
N GLU A 154 -7.46 8.70 13.98
CA GLU A 154 -6.77 7.60 14.68
C GLU A 154 -5.25 7.64 14.42
N GLU A 155 -4.83 7.96 13.19
CA GLU A 155 -3.40 8.09 12.86
C GLU A 155 -2.77 9.33 13.53
N GLU A 156 -3.49 10.45 13.62
CA GLU A 156 -3.02 11.68 14.29
C GLU A 156 -2.95 11.53 15.81
N GLU A 157 -3.89 10.82 16.44
CA GLU A 157 -3.87 10.53 17.88
C GLU A 157 -2.72 9.58 18.25
N LEU A 158 -2.46 8.54 17.46
CA LEU A 158 -1.30 7.65 17.65
C LEU A 158 0.04 8.39 17.50
N PHE A 159 0.14 9.31 16.55
CA PHE A 159 1.35 10.14 16.37
C PHE A 159 1.53 11.17 17.49
N ALA A 160 0.43 11.65 18.08
CA ALA A 160 0.47 12.58 19.21
C ALA A 160 0.95 11.88 20.49
N GLU A 161 0.45 10.68 20.79
CA GLU A 161 0.90 9.88 21.95
C GLU A 161 2.37 9.49 21.83
N GLU A 162 2.82 9.01 20.66
CA GLU A 162 4.22 8.59 20.46
C GLU A 162 5.19 9.78 20.57
N ARG A 163 4.73 11.00 20.22
CA ARG A 163 5.51 12.22 20.39
C ARG A 163 5.56 12.69 21.84
N GLU A 164 4.48 12.52 22.60
CA GLU A 164 4.42 12.94 24.01
C GLU A 164 5.30 12.03 24.90
N GLU A 165 5.34 10.72 24.64
CA GLU A 165 6.28 9.82 25.33
C GLU A 165 7.74 10.20 25.07
N LEU A 166 8.10 10.56 23.84
CA LEU A 166 9.49 10.88 23.47
C LEU A 166 9.99 12.21 24.07
N PHE A 167 9.11 13.22 24.20
CA PHE A 167 9.49 14.53 24.74
C PHE A 167 9.21 14.67 26.26
N GLY A 168 8.32 13.86 26.82
CA GLY A 168 8.07 13.81 28.26
C GLY A 168 9.28 13.26 29.03
N GLU A 169 9.90 12.19 28.52
CA GLU A 169 11.08 11.57 29.13
C GLU A 169 12.34 12.46 29.09
N GLU A 170 12.47 13.37 28.11
CA GLU A 170 13.58 14.34 28.08
C GLU A 170 13.41 15.43 29.15
N SER A 171 12.17 15.89 29.43
CA SER A 171 11.94 16.93 30.43
C SER A 171 12.15 16.44 31.87
N GLU A 172 11.89 15.16 32.13
CA GLU A 172 12.14 14.57 33.46
C GLU A 172 13.64 14.42 33.73
N ARG A 173 14.46 14.08 32.71
CA ARG A 173 15.92 13.98 32.85
C ARG A 173 16.61 15.33 33.11
N GLU A 174 16.17 16.42 32.48
CA GLU A 174 16.73 17.76 32.75
C GLU A 174 16.39 18.24 34.18
N SER A 175 15.29 17.76 34.78
CA SER A 175 14.89 18.16 36.13
C SER A 175 15.62 17.42 37.27
N GLU A 176 16.26 16.28 36.97
CA GLU A 176 17.07 15.52 37.92
C GLU A 176 18.53 16.03 37.96
N GLU A 177 19.09 16.48 36.83
CA GLU A 177 20.47 17.02 36.79
C GLU A 177 20.61 18.38 37.50
N ASP A 178 19.55 19.20 37.55
CA ASP A 178 19.55 20.50 38.27
C ASP A 178 19.44 20.37 39.81
N GLN A 179 19.12 19.18 40.34
CA GLN A 179 19.04 18.97 41.79
C GLN A 179 20.37 18.53 42.42
N ASP A 180 21.25 17.87 41.66
CA ASP A 180 22.55 17.42 42.17
C ASP A 180 23.60 18.56 42.24
N GLU A 181 23.52 19.59 41.38
CA GLU A 181 24.42 20.76 41.46
C GLU A 181 24.16 21.66 42.67
N LYS A 182 22.96 21.60 43.29
CA LYS A 182 22.63 22.43 44.46
C LYS A 182 23.11 21.85 45.78
N THR A 183 23.38 20.55 45.86
CA THR A 183 23.84 19.90 47.10
C THR A 183 25.34 20.05 47.36
N GLU A 184 26.18 20.31 46.34
CA GLU A 184 27.63 20.49 46.56
C GLU A 184 28.02 21.92 46.99
N ALA A 185 27.11 22.90 46.87
CA ALA A 185 27.37 24.29 47.26
C ALA A 185 27.15 24.60 48.76
N GLU A 186 26.56 23.68 49.54
CA GLU A 186 26.30 23.88 50.98
C GLU A 186 27.31 23.18 51.92
N GLU A 187 28.30 22.44 51.39
CA GLU A 187 29.37 21.80 52.20
C GLU A 187 30.79 22.41 52.03
N SER A 188 30.93 23.60 51.44
CA SER A 188 32.21 24.35 51.36
C SER A 188 32.37 25.45 52.41
#